data_AF-A0A7J2KBB3-F1
#
_entry.id   AF-A0A7J2KBB3-F1
#
_cell.length_a   1.000
_cell.length_b   1.000
_cell.length_c   1.000
_cell.angle_alpha   90.00
_cell.angle_beta   90.00
_cell.angle_gamma   90.00
#
_symmetry.space_group_name_H-M   'P 1'
#
loop_
_entity.id
_entity.type
_entity.pdbx_description
1 polymer ?
#
loop_
_entity_poly.entity_id
_entity_poly.type
_entity_poly.pdbx_seq_one_letter_code
_entity_poly.pdbx_strand_id
1 'polypeptide(L)'
;MEEPIPSWLEVHLVYNDRVEKVPVDPELILDCLENECLHDYYETYVKSLIGLDANLVKVEIHQLKGGIVILYDTTKNKAHLVLHRRD
;
A
#
# COMPACT_ATOMS: atom_id res chain seq x y z
N MET A 1 15.88 -19.74 0.21
CA MET A 1 15.34 -19.73 -1.16
C MET A 1 14.20 -18.76 -1.12
N GLU A 2 14.32 -17.60 -1.75
CA GLU A 2 13.22 -16.65 -1.84
C GLU A 2 12.22 -17.21 -2.86
N GLU A 3 10.97 -17.39 -2.44
CA GLU A 3 9.90 -17.83 -3.35
C GLU A 3 9.66 -16.75 -4.40
N PRO A 4 9.42 -17.11 -5.67
CA PRO A 4 9.19 -16.13 -6.70
C PRO A 4 7.86 -15.41 -6.43
N ILE A 5 7.95 -14.10 -6.16
CA ILE A 5 6.81 -13.18 -6.06
C ILE A 5 5.87 -13.46 -7.25
N PRO A 6 4.57 -13.72 -7.03
CA PRO A 6 3.66 -14.03 -8.12
C PRO A 6 3.65 -12.91 -9.15
N SER A 7 4.11 -13.22 -10.36
CA SER A 7 4.43 -12.21 -11.40
C SER A 7 3.25 -11.38 -11.92
N TRP A 8 2.03 -11.69 -11.49
CA TRP A 8 0.78 -11.13 -12.00
C TRP A 8 0.20 -10.01 -11.13
N LEU A 9 0.79 -9.68 -9.98
CA LEU A 9 0.41 -8.55 -9.14
C LEU A 9 1.57 -7.55 -8.99
N GLU A 10 1.23 -6.28 -8.90
CA GLU A 10 2.16 -5.20 -8.60
C GLU A 10 1.58 -4.26 -7.55
N VAL A 11 2.48 -3.63 -6.81
CA VAL A 11 2.15 -2.63 -5.79
C VAL A 11 2.71 -1.29 -6.24
N HIS A 12 1.84 -0.29 -6.33
CA HIS A 12 2.20 1.09 -6.61
C HIS A 12 1.85 1.99 -5.44
N LEU A 13 2.76 2.90 -5.12
CA LEU A 13 2.51 4.01 -4.22
C LEU A 13 2.08 5.22 -5.05
N VAL A 14 0.91 5.75 -4.74
CA VAL A 14 0.35 6.94 -5.39
C VAL A 14 0.27 8.06 -4.36
N TYR A 15 0.97 9.15 -4.63
CA TYR A 15 0.99 10.34 -3.77
C TYR A 15 1.09 11.62 -4.62
N ASN A 16 0.12 12.52 -4.46
CA ASN A 16 -0.09 13.66 -5.36
C ASN A 16 -0.10 13.21 -6.84
N ASP A 17 0.78 13.77 -7.66
CA ASP A 17 0.91 13.44 -9.09
C ASP A 17 2.00 12.40 -9.38
N ARG A 18 2.47 11.66 -8.36
CA ARG A 18 3.51 10.65 -8.49
C ARG A 18 2.96 9.25 -8.30
N VAL A 19 3.46 8.34 -9.14
CA VAL A 19 3.22 6.90 -9.06
C VAL A 19 4.58 6.20 -9.05
N GLU A 20 4.86 5.44 -8.00
CA GLU A 20 6.13 4.73 -7.83
C GLU A 20 5.87 3.26 -7.56
N LYS A 21 6.61 2.37 -8.23
CA LYS A 21 6.50 0.93 -7.98
C LYS A 21 7.21 0.60 -6.67
N VAL A 22 6.50 -0.08 -5.77
CA VAL A 22 7.04 -0.51 -4.49
C VAL A 22 7.65 -1.91 -4.65
N PRO A 23 8.91 -2.13 -4.24
CA PRO A 23 9.58 -3.43 -4.34
C PRO A 23 9.14 -4.35 -3.20
N VAL A 24 7.86 -4.66 -3.14
CA VAL A 24 7.27 -5.48 -2.08
C VAL A 24 6.42 -6.58 -2.68
N ASP A 25 6.44 -7.74 -2.03
CA ASP A 25 5.61 -8.86 -2.43
C ASP A 25 4.12 -8.52 -2.18
N PRO A 26 3.28 -8.50 -3.23
CA PRO A 26 1.85 -8.24 -3.07
C PRO A 26 1.16 -9.24 -2.14
N GLU A 27 1.63 -10.49 -2.04
CA GLU A 27 1.01 -11.50 -1.15
C GLU A 27 1.14 -11.14 0.32
N LEU A 28 2.27 -10.53 0.72
CA LEU A 28 2.46 -10.07 2.09
C LEU A 28 1.51 -8.92 2.47
N ILE A 29 1.16 -8.07 1.51
CA ILE A 29 0.17 -7.02 1.76
C ILE A 29 -1.23 -7.62 1.85
N LEU A 30 -1.56 -8.60 1.00
CA LEU A 30 -2.83 -9.31 1.06
C LEU A 30 -3.04 -9.99 2.42
N ASP A 31 -2.01 -10.67 2.94
CA ASP A 31 -2.04 -11.28 4.27
C ASP A 31 -2.26 -10.22 5.37
N CYS A 32 -1.64 -9.04 5.22
CA CYS A 32 -1.83 -7.95 6.18
C CYS A 32 -3.20 -7.27 6.15
N LEU A 33 -4.01 -7.49 5.12
CA LEU A 33 -5.42 -7.06 5.15
C LEU A 33 -6.22 -7.81 6.22
N GLU A 34 -5.81 -9.04 6.56
CA GLU A 34 -6.47 -9.89 7.55
C GLU A 34 -5.82 -9.81 8.94
N ASN A 35 -4.53 -9.42 9.01
CA ASN A 35 -3.71 -9.49 10.24
C ASN A 35 -3.33 -8.13 10.86
N GLU A 36 -4.00 -7.03 10.50
CA GLU A 36 -3.82 -5.68 11.08
C GLU A 36 -2.38 -5.09 10.99
N CYS A 37 -1.56 -5.52 10.02
CA CYS A 37 -0.17 -5.02 9.83
C CYS A 37 -0.01 -3.91 8.78
N LEU A 38 -1.10 -3.28 8.35
CA LEU A 38 -1.07 -2.20 7.34
C LEU A 38 -0.32 -0.94 7.78
N HIS A 39 -0.15 -0.73 9.10
CA HIS A 39 0.66 0.37 9.64
C HIS A 39 2.16 0.18 9.39
N ASP A 40 2.65 -1.05 9.29
CA ASP A 40 4.07 -1.32 9.02
C ASP A 40 4.45 -0.90 7.59
N TYR A 41 3.54 -1.12 6.64
CA TYR A 41 3.70 -0.62 5.27
C TYR A 41 3.61 0.90 5.18
N TYR A 42 2.76 1.52 6.02
CA TYR A 42 2.76 2.96 6.13
C TYR A 42 4.12 3.49 6.60
N GLU A 43 4.63 2.96 7.71
CA GLU A 43 5.91 3.38 8.28
C GLU A 43 7.07 3.18 7.29
N THR A 44 7.06 2.07 6.55
CA THR A 44 8.12 1.72 5.61
C THR A 44 8.09 2.54 4.32
N TYR A 45 6.90 2.72 3.72
CA TYR A 45 6.78 3.23 2.35
C TYR A 45 6.11 4.60 2.24
N VAL A 46 5.25 4.97 3.19
CA VAL A 46 4.34 6.12 3.05
C VAL A 46 4.74 7.28 3.97
N LYS A 47 5.28 6.99 5.16
CA LYS A 47 5.59 7.97 6.19
C LYS A 47 6.58 9.03 5.73
N SER A 48 7.58 8.67 4.93
CA SER A 48 8.55 9.63 4.38
C SER A 48 7.92 10.68 3.47
N LEU A 49 6.75 10.38 2.88
CA LEU A 49 5.99 11.28 2.02
C LEU A 49 4.99 12.12 2.80
N ILE A 50 4.25 11.51 3.74
CA ILE A 50 3.19 12.18 4.49
C ILE A 50 3.73 12.92 5.74
N GLY A 51 4.77 12.39 6.38
CA GLY A 51 5.48 13.02 7.50
C GLY A 51 4.79 12.91 8.87
N LEU A 52 3.79 12.05 9.02
CA LEU A 52 3.05 11.85 10.27
C LEU A 52 3.27 10.44 10.84
N ASP A 53 3.10 10.27 12.14
CA ASP A 53 3.15 8.95 12.78
C ASP A 53 1.95 8.08 12.39
N ALA A 54 2.16 6.77 12.22
CA ALA A 54 1.13 5.81 11.81
C ALA A 54 -0.17 5.89 12.63
N ASN A 55 -0.05 6.12 13.94
CA ASN A 55 -1.20 6.18 14.85
C ASN A 55 -2.16 7.36 14.58
N LEU A 56 -1.73 8.33 13.77
CA LEU A 56 -2.52 9.49 13.37
C LEU A 56 -3.10 9.36 11.96
N VAL A 57 -2.86 8.21 11.31
CA VAL A 57 -3.27 7.94 9.95
C VAL A 57 -4.48 7.04 9.96
N LYS A 58 -5.54 7.47 9.29
CA LYS A 58 -6.70 6.63 9.05
C LYS A 58 -6.41 5.73 7.86
N VAL A 59 -6.51 4.42 8.06
CA VAL A 59 -6.37 3.43 6.99
C VAL A 59 -7.75 3.05 6.48
N GLU A 60 -7.98 3.17 5.18
CA GLU A 60 -9.20 2.72 4.51
C GLU A 60 -8.85 1.75 3.38
N ILE A 61 -9.62 0.68 3.23
CA ILE A 61 -9.39 -0.34 2.22
C ILE A 61 -10.57 -0.32 1.24
N HIS A 62 -10.27 -0.14 -0.04
CA HIS A 62 -11.23 -0.18 -1.12
C HIS A 62 -10.91 -1.34 -2.06
N GLN A 63 -11.84 -2.29 -2.18
CA GLN A 63 -11.74 -3.37 -3.16
C GLN A 63 -12.42 -2.96 -4.46
N LEU A 64 -11.69 -3.02 -5.57
CA LEU A 64 -12.16 -2.67 -6.91
C LEU A 64 -12.08 -3.89 -7.84
N LYS A 65 -12.73 -3.83 -9.01
CA LYS A 65 -12.56 -4.88 -10.02
C LYS A 65 -11.10 -4.86 -10.51
N GLY A 66 -10.34 -5.90 -10.15
CA GLY A 66 -8.96 -6.08 -10.62
C GLY A 66 -7.87 -5.53 -9.68
N GLY A 67 -8.23 -5.01 -8.51
CA GLY A 67 -7.23 -4.50 -7.56
C GLY A 67 -7.79 -4.09 -6.20
N ILE A 68 -6.88 -3.75 -5.30
CA ILE A 68 -7.16 -3.28 -3.95
C ILE A 68 -6.41 -1.96 -3.76
N VAL A 69 -7.09 -0.98 -3.17
CA VAL A 69 -6.51 0.31 -2.83
C VAL A 69 -6.52 0.45 -1.31
N ILE A 70 -5.36 0.64 -0.73
CA ILE A 70 -5.16 0.97 0.68
C ILE A 70 -4.89 2.46 0.75
N LEU A 71 -5.86 3.22 1.24
CA LEU A 71 -5.78 4.66 1.45
C LEU A 71 -5.22 4.93 2.85
N TYR A 72 -4.17 5.76 2.90
CA TYR A 72 -3.62 6.35 4.10
C TYR A 72 -4.03 7.83 4.11
N ASP A 73 -5.05 8.14 4.90
CA ASP A 73 -5.62 9.49 5.01
C ASP A 73 -5.14 10.16 6.29
N THR A 74 -4.70 11.40 6.15
CA THR A 74 -4.39 12.30 7.25
C THR A 74 -5.14 13.61 7.02
N THR A 75 -5.30 14.41 8.07
CA THR A 75 -6.05 15.68 7.98
C THR A 75 -5.55 16.66 6.92
N LYS A 76 -4.32 16.48 6.41
CA LYS A 76 -3.70 17.37 5.41
C LYS A 76 -3.33 16.68 4.10
N ASN A 77 -3.03 15.38 4.12
CA ASN A 77 -2.41 14.65 3.02
C ASN A 77 -3.00 13.25 2.87
N LYS A 78 -3.00 12.72 1.65
CA LYS A 78 -3.45 11.36 1.34
C LYS A 78 -2.43 10.64 0.47
N ALA A 79 -2.17 9.38 0.76
CA ALA A 79 -1.41 8.48 -0.13
C ALA A 79 -2.14 7.15 -0.28
N HIS A 80 -1.85 6.44 -1.36
CA HIS A 80 -2.49 5.18 -1.66
C HIS A 80 -1.44 4.12 -1.98
N LEU A 81 -1.53 2.95 -1.34
CA LEU A 81 -0.89 1.74 -1.84
C LEU A 81 -1.91 0.98 -2.69
N VAL A 82 -1.61 0.80 -3.97
CA VAL A 82 -2.48 0.19 -4.96
C VAL A 82 -1.90 -1.16 -5.35
N LEU A 83 -2.62 -2.21 -5.02
CA LEU A 83 -2.38 -3.56 -5.48
C LEU A 83 -3.23 -3.79 -6.73
N HIS A 84 -2.61 -4.13 -7.84
CA HIS A 84 -3.34 -4.35 -9.09
C HIS A 84 -2.65 -5.41 -9.95
N ARG A 85 -3.40 -6.01 -10.88
CA ARG A 85 -2.85 -7.03 -11.77
C ARG A 85 -1.95 -6.40 -12.84
N ARG A 86 -0.81 -7.03 -13.10
CA ARG A 86 -0.07 -6.84 -14.36
C ARG A 86 -0.90 -7.45 -15.48
N ASP A 87 -1.62 -6.62 -16.22
CA ASP A 87 -2.13 -7.02 -17.55
C ASP A 87 -0.97 -7.17 -18.54
#